data_AF-A0A7K4JVS2-F1
#
_entry.id   AF-A0A7K4JVS2-F1
#
_cell.length_a   1.000
_cell.length_b   1.000
_cell.length_c   1.000
_cell.angle_alpha   90.00
_cell.angle_beta   90.00
_cell.angle_gamma   90.00
#
_symmetry.space_group_name_H-M   'P 1'
#
loop_
_entity.id
_entity.type
_entity.pdbx_description
1 polymer ?
#
loop_
_entity_poly.entity_id
_entity_poly.type
_entity_poly.pdbx_seq_one_letter_code
_entity_poly.pdbx_strand_id
1 'polypeptide(L)'
;MKCSLRFCFLSTAFLLVFVMSLLFTYSHHSIAYLDPGGLGGIHRVKLVPGYAGVQRLSKGGLYPRGCACRRCPAEDAGAADWFDGRYDGAVSPVWTKENMDLPPDVQRWWMMLQPQFKSHNTHEVLTKLFQIVPGEDPYHSRDPHQCRRCAVVGNSGNLRGSGYGPEIDGHDFIMRMNQAPTVGFEGDVGSRTTHHFMYPESAKNLPANVSFVLVPFKTLDLLWIASALSTGQIRFTYAPVKPFLRVDKEKVQIYNPAFFKYIHDRWTEHHGRYPSTGMLVLFFALHVCDEV
;
A
#
# COMPACT_ATOMS: atom_id res chain seq x y z
N MET A 1 26.10 -29.80 -60.28
CA MET A 1 26.02 -28.37 -59.88
C MET A 1 26.38 -28.28 -58.40
N LYS A 2 27.55 -27.72 -58.06
CA LYS A 2 28.00 -27.59 -56.67
C LYS A 2 27.46 -26.28 -56.10
N CYS A 3 26.51 -26.36 -55.16
CA CYS A 3 26.00 -25.19 -54.47
C CYS A 3 27.15 -24.61 -53.62
N SER A 4 27.51 -23.35 -53.86
CA SER A 4 28.55 -22.66 -53.09
C SER A 4 28.12 -22.58 -51.63
N LEU A 5 29.01 -22.96 -50.71
CA LEU A 5 28.74 -23.01 -49.27
C LEU A 5 28.12 -21.69 -48.75
N ARG A 6 28.54 -20.55 -49.31
CA ARG A 6 27.99 -19.21 -48.98
C ARG A 6 26.51 -19.06 -49.36
N PHE A 7 26.09 -19.66 -50.47
CA PHE A 7 24.71 -19.60 -50.94
C PHE A 7 23.78 -20.48 -50.08
N CYS A 8 24.27 -21.63 -49.61
CA CYS A 8 23.55 -22.46 -48.65
C CYS A 8 23.35 -21.74 -47.30
N PHE A 9 24.39 -21.09 -46.78
CA PHE A 9 24.31 -20.36 -45.51
C PHE A 9 23.36 -19.15 -45.58
N LEU A 10 23.37 -18.41 -46.70
CA LEU A 10 22.45 -17.28 -46.89
C LEU A 10 21.00 -17.78 -47.03
N SER A 11 20.78 -18.88 -47.74
CA SER A 11 19.44 -19.47 -47.91
C SER A 11 18.86 -19.97 -46.58
N THR A 12 19.67 -20.63 -45.74
CA THR A 12 19.21 -21.11 -44.42
C THR A 12 18.97 -19.96 -43.43
N ALA A 13 19.77 -18.89 -43.47
CA ALA A 13 19.54 -17.71 -42.64
C ALA A 13 18.24 -16.98 -43.02
N PHE A 14 17.96 -16.83 -44.33
CA PHE A 14 16.70 -16.24 -44.79
C PHE A 14 15.49 -17.09 -44.41
N LEU A 15 15.60 -18.43 -44.50
CA LEU A 15 14.54 -19.34 -44.09
C LEU A 15 14.24 -19.22 -42.58
N LEU A 16 15.28 -19.11 -41.75
CA LEU A 16 15.11 -18.94 -40.30
C LEU A 16 14.44 -17.61 -39.93
N VAL A 17 14.83 -16.51 -40.58
CA VAL A 17 14.19 -15.20 -40.37
C VAL A 17 12.72 -15.22 -40.81
N PHE A 18 12.42 -15.89 -41.92
CA PHE A 18 11.06 -16.05 -42.41
C PHE A 18 10.19 -16.89 -41.45
N VAL A 19 10.70 -18.02 -40.96
CA VAL A 19 9.99 -18.88 -39.99
C VAL A 19 9.76 -18.16 -38.67
N MET A 20 10.75 -17.42 -38.15
CA MET A 20 10.59 -16.64 -36.92
C MET A 20 9.57 -15.51 -37.08
N SER A 21 9.53 -14.85 -38.24
CA SER A 21 8.53 -13.82 -38.54
C SER A 21 7.12 -14.42 -38.66
N LEU A 22 6.99 -15.63 -39.23
CA LEU A 22 5.71 -16.34 -39.31
C LEU A 22 5.20 -16.75 -37.93
N LEU A 23 6.08 -17.26 -37.06
CA LEU A 23 5.72 -17.64 -35.68
C LEU A 23 5.35 -16.41 -34.83
N PHE A 24 6.02 -15.27 -35.04
CA PHE A 24 5.70 -14.02 -34.36
C PHE A 24 4.34 -13.46 -34.82
N THR A 25 4.05 -13.54 -36.12
CA THR A 25 2.76 -13.12 -36.70
C THR A 25 1.62 -14.05 -36.27
N TYR A 26 1.85 -15.36 -36.20
CA TYR A 26 0.88 -16.34 -35.69
C TYR A 26 0.59 -16.14 -34.20
N SER A 27 1.62 -15.86 -33.38
CA SER A 27 1.43 -15.57 -31.95
C SER A 27 0.64 -14.28 -31.71
N HIS A 28 0.80 -13.26 -32.58
CA HIS A 28 0.00 -12.04 -32.50
C HIS A 28 -1.43 -12.21 -33.00
N HIS A 29 -1.67 -13.07 -34.00
CA HIS A 29 -3.02 -13.35 -34.50
C HIS A 29 -3.87 -14.23 -33.57
N SER A 30 -3.26 -15.06 -32.72
CA SER A 30 -3.99 -15.83 -31.68
C SER A 30 -4.48 -14.99 -30.50
N ILE A 31 -4.16 -13.68 -30.43
CA ILE A 31 -4.57 -12.79 -29.32
C ILE A 31 -5.66 -11.77 -29.75
N ALA A 32 -6.17 -11.85 -30.97
CA ALA A 32 -7.20 -10.94 -31.45
C ALA A 32 -8.51 -11.67 -31.82
N TYR A 33 -9.59 -11.30 -31.10
CA TYR A 33 -11.01 -11.58 -31.36
C TYR A 33 -11.57 -12.95 -30.97
N LEU A 34 -12.09 -13.02 -29.74
CA LEU A 34 -13.40 -13.63 -29.50
C LEU A 34 -14.35 -12.55 -28.95
N ASP A 35 -15.38 -12.29 -29.75
CA ASP A 35 -16.51 -11.36 -29.61
C ASP A 35 -17.47 -11.80 -28.46
N PRO A 36 -18.32 -10.91 -27.92
CA PRO A 36 -19.17 -11.18 -26.77
C PRO A 36 -20.53 -11.77 -27.20
N GLY A 37 -20.94 -12.88 -26.60
CA GLY A 37 -22.30 -13.38 -26.76
C GLY A 37 -22.59 -14.72 -26.09
N GLY A 38 -23.52 -14.70 -25.12
CA GLY A 38 -24.46 -15.81 -24.93
C GLY A 38 -24.18 -16.84 -23.83
N LEU A 39 -24.86 -16.64 -22.69
CA LEU A 39 -25.46 -17.62 -21.78
C LEU A 39 -24.69 -18.87 -21.30
N GLY A 40 -24.59 -18.95 -19.96
CA GLY A 40 -24.91 -20.18 -19.23
C GLY A 40 -23.76 -21.15 -18.96
N GLY A 41 -23.02 -20.90 -17.90
CA GLY A 41 -22.05 -21.87 -17.39
C GLY A 41 -21.56 -21.49 -16.00
N ILE A 42 -22.13 -22.10 -14.97
CA ILE A 42 -21.67 -22.01 -13.58
C ILE A 42 -20.26 -22.62 -13.52
N HIS A 43 -19.22 -21.80 -13.67
CA HIS A 43 -17.87 -22.19 -13.31
C HIS A 43 -17.70 -21.97 -11.81
N ARG A 44 -17.88 -23.07 -11.06
CA ARG A 44 -17.45 -23.20 -9.67
C ARG A 44 -15.97 -22.83 -9.59
N VAL A 45 -15.67 -21.63 -9.09
CA VAL A 45 -14.35 -21.31 -8.57
C VAL A 45 -14.12 -22.22 -7.36
N LYS A 46 -13.02 -22.97 -7.40
CA LYS A 46 -12.62 -23.88 -6.33
C LYS A 46 -12.20 -23.02 -5.13
N LEU A 47 -13.15 -22.76 -4.24
CA LEU A 47 -12.89 -22.15 -2.93
C LEU A 47 -11.87 -23.01 -2.19
N VAL A 48 -10.74 -22.40 -1.83
CA VAL A 48 -9.77 -23.00 -0.90
C VAL A 48 -10.50 -23.23 0.43
N PRO A 49 -10.34 -24.40 1.10
CA PRO A 49 -11.08 -24.70 2.31
C PRO A 49 -10.83 -23.63 3.38
N GLY A 50 -11.91 -22.99 3.82
CA GLY A 50 -11.89 -22.11 4.98
C GLY A 50 -11.52 -22.91 6.21
N TYR A 51 -10.40 -22.54 6.84
CA TYR A 51 -10.04 -23.06 8.15
C TYR A 51 -10.91 -22.38 9.21
N ALA A 52 -12.01 -23.03 9.55
CA ALA A 52 -12.58 -22.94 10.88
C ALA A 52 -11.64 -23.68 11.85
N GLY A 53 -11.10 -22.97 12.84
CA GLY A 53 -10.42 -23.60 13.97
C GLY A 53 -9.03 -23.07 14.29
N VAL A 54 -8.96 -21.87 14.87
CA VAL A 54 -7.98 -21.58 15.92
C VAL A 54 -8.73 -20.85 17.04
N GLN A 55 -9.28 -21.61 17.98
CA GLN A 55 -9.51 -21.08 19.33
C GLN A 55 -8.14 -20.79 19.92
N ARG A 56 -7.75 -19.51 19.97
CA ARG A 56 -6.70 -19.04 20.87
C ARG A 56 -7.34 -18.26 21.99
N LEU A 57 -7.41 -18.89 23.15
CA LEU A 57 -7.44 -18.23 24.44
C LEU A 57 -6.24 -17.28 24.51
N SER A 58 -6.47 -15.99 24.29
CA SER A 58 -5.54 -14.95 24.69
C SER A 58 -6.22 -14.11 25.77
N LYS A 59 -5.94 -14.45 27.03
CA LYS A 59 -6.04 -13.49 28.13
C LYS A 59 -4.84 -12.55 27.99
N GLY A 60 -5.05 -11.38 27.40
CA GLY A 60 -4.06 -10.32 27.29
C GLY A 60 -4.74 -8.96 27.42
N GLY A 61 -4.46 -8.28 28.53
CA GLY A 61 -4.75 -6.86 28.86
C GLY A 61 -5.95 -6.18 28.21
N LEU A 62 -7.04 -6.02 28.97
CA LEU A 62 -8.02 -4.97 28.69
C LEU A 62 -7.34 -3.60 28.86
N TYR A 63 -6.97 -2.96 27.75
CA TYR A 63 -6.91 -1.49 27.74
C TYR A 63 -8.34 -0.97 27.78
N PRO A 64 -8.70 -0.07 28.71
CA PRO A 64 -10.06 0.45 28.77
C PRO A 64 -10.36 1.20 27.46
N ARG A 65 -11.41 0.77 26.75
CA ARG A 65 -12.02 1.46 25.60
C ARG A 65 -12.66 2.78 26.06
N GLY A 66 -11.87 3.70 26.62
CA GLY A 66 -12.30 5.05 26.98
C GLY A 66 -11.52 6.04 26.14
N CYS A 67 -12.19 6.69 25.18
CA CYS A 67 -11.65 7.85 24.51
C CYS A 67 -12.31 9.10 25.11
N ALA A 68 -11.60 10.23 25.13
CA ALA A 68 -12.14 11.50 25.65
C ALA A 68 -13.07 12.21 24.64
N CYS A 69 -13.37 11.58 23.48
CA CYS A 69 -14.21 12.17 22.45
C CYS A 69 -15.70 12.12 22.79
N ARG A 70 -16.50 12.98 22.15
CA ARG A 70 -17.96 12.99 22.32
C ARG A 70 -18.63 11.73 21.78
N ARG A 71 -17.99 11.02 20.85
CA ARG A 71 -18.34 9.68 20.35
C ARG A 71 -17.05 8.90 20.20
N CYS A 72 -16.96 7.75 20.86
CA CYS A 72 -15.94 6.76 20.54
C CYS A 72 -16.50 5.79 19.49
N PRO A 73 -15.66 5.05 18.75
CA PRO A 73 -16.14 4.05 17.78
C PRO A 73 -16.80 2.84 18.47
N ALA A 74 -17.98 3.03 19.08
CA ALA A 74 -18.89 2.00 19.58
C ALA A 74 -20.11 2.65 20.27
N GLU A 75 -21.05 3.25 19.52
CA GLU A 75 -22.34 3.70 20.11
C GLU A 75 -23.61 3.24 19.36
N ASP A 76 -23.50 2.48 18.26
CA ASP A 76 -24.65 1.90 17.56
C ASP A 76 -24.57 0.36 17.57
N ALA A 77 -25.40 -0.31 18.38
CA ALA A 77 -25.28 -1.76 18.67
C ALA A 77 -25.26 -2.69 17.43
N GLY A 78 -25.99 -2.37 16.35
CA GLY A 78 -25.99 -3.18 15.12
C GLY A 78 -24.82 -2.90 14.15
N ALA A 79 -24.32 -1.65 14.15
CA ALA A 79 -23.10 -1.29 13.42
C ALA A 79 -21.85 -1.75 14.19
N ALA A 80 -21.95 -1.83 15.53
CA ALA A 80 -20.93 -2.36 16.41
C ALA A 80 -20.62 -3.82 16.08
N ASP A 81 -21.61 -4.72 15.92
CA ASP A 81 -21.31 -6.13 15.64
C ASP A 81 -20.56 -6.36 14.31
N TRP A 82 -20.94 -5.67 13.23
CA TRP A 82 -20.24 -5.77 11.94
C TRP A 82 -18.82 -5.21 12.02
N PHE A 83 -18.65 -4.10 12.73
CA PHE A 83 -17.37 -3.40 12.91
C PHE A 83 -16.46 -4.16 13.89
N ASP A 84 -16.93 -4.48 15.09
CA ASP A 84 -16.22 -5.25 16.13
C ASP A 84 -15.83 -6.64 15.61
N GLY A 85 -16.64 -7.25 14.73
CA GLY A 85 -16.28 -8.49 14.06
C GLY A 85 -15.06 -8.37 13.14
N ARG A 86 -14.74 -7.17 12.65
CA ARG A 86 -13.62 -6.91 11.72
C ARG A 86 -12.44 -6.22 12.38
N TYR A 87 -12.70 -5.35 13.35
CA TYR A 87 -11.72 -4.51 14.01
C TYR A 87 -10.84 -5.31 14.97
N ASP A 88 -9.54 -5.31 14.71
CA ASP A 88 -8.50 -5.87 15.58
C ASP A 88 -7.49 -4.78 15.93
N GLY A 89 -7.67 -4.19 17.13
CA GLY A 89 -6.79 -3.14 17.65
C GLY A 89 -5.39 -3.61 18.02
N ALA A 90 -5.09 -4.93 17.99
CA ALA A 90 -3.75 -5.45 18.27
C ALA A 90 -2.83 -5.41 17.04
N VAL A 91 -3.36 -5.24 15.83
CA VAL A 91 -2.56 -5.19 14.60
C VAL A 91 -1.97 -3.79 14.44
N SER A 92 -0.65 -3.66 14.61
CA SER A 92 0.02 -2.36 14.48
C SER A 92 0.09 -1.90 13.02
N PRO A 93 -0.33 -0.65 12.71
CA PRO A 93 -0.29 -0.10 11.36
C PRO A 93 1.12 0.31 10.90
N VAL A 94 2.09 0.42 11.81
CA VAL A 94 3.47 0.83 11.54
C VAL A 94 4.41 -0.37 11.66
N TRP A 95 5.31 -0.51 10.68
CA TRP A 95 6.37 -1.50 10.67
C TRP A 95 7.58 -0.95 11.44
N THR A 96 7.94 -1.63 12.51
CA THR A 96 8.93 -1.21 13.50
C THR A 96 10.00 -2.27 13.66
N LYS A 97 11.02 -1.98 14.48
CA LYS A 97 12.06 -2.96 14.83
C LYS A 97 11.47 -4.15 15.59
N GLU A 98 10.46 -3.91 16.42
CA GLU A 98 9.86 -4.91 17.31
C GLU A 98 8.93 -5.87 16.56
N ASN A 99 8.40 -5.47 15.41
CA ASN A 99 7.46 -6.26 14.61
C ASN A 99 7.94 -6.51 13.17
N MET A 100 9.26 -6.46 12.92
CA MET A 100 9.81 -6.60 11.57
C MET A 100 9.64 -8.01 10.96
N ASP A 101 9.49 -9.03 11.81
CA ASP A 101 9.26 -10.41 11.41
C ASP A 101 7.80 -10.67 11.05
N LEU A 102 7.53 -10.83 9.75
CA LEU A 102 6.20 -11.15 9.26
C LEU A 102 5.91 -12.66 9.34
N PRO A 103 4.67 -13.05 9.69
CA PRO A 103 4.23 -14.43 9.52
C PRO A 103 4.44 -14.93 8.08
N PRO A 104 4.79 -16.21 7.86
CA PRO A 104 5.12 -16.70 6.51
C PRO A 104 4.00 -16.55 5.48
N ASP A 105 2.74 -16.62 5.89
CA ASP A 105 1.58 -16.41 5.01
C ASP A 105 1.44 -14.93 4.62
N VAL A 106 1.68 -14.01 5.55
CA VAL A 106 1.69 -12.56 5.31
C VAL A 106 2.82 -12.20 4.36
N GLN A 107 4.03 -12.69 4.62
CA GLN A 107 5.20 -12.43 3.80
C GLN A 107 4.99 -12.93 2.36
N ARG A 108 4.48 -14.15 2.20
CA ARG A 108 4.19 -14.73 0.88
C ARG A 108 3.14 -13.93 0.13
N TRP A 109 2.04 -13.56 0.80
CA TRP A 109 0.99 -12.73 0.20
C TRP A 109 1.53 -11.37 -0.24
N TRP A 110 2.30 -10.69 0.61
CA TRP A 110 2.86 -9.37 0.32
C TRP A 110 3.83 -9.41 -0.87
N MET A 111 4.69 -10.43 -0.95
CA MET A 111 5.61 -10.61 -2.08
C MET A 111 4.88 -10.86 -3.42
N MET A 112 3.65 -11.36 -3.38
CA MET A 112 2.83 -11.61 -4.58
C MET A 112 2.05 -10.38 -5.07
N LEU A 113 1.99 -9.30 -4.28
CA LEU A 113 1.31 -8.07 -4.68
C LEU A 113 1.91 -7.50 -5.97
N GLN A 114 3.24 -7.37 -6.01
CA GLN A 114 4.02 -6.94 -7.16
C GLN A 114 5.28 -7.83 -7.29
N PRO A 115 5.18 -8.98 -7.98
CA PRO A 115 6.28 -9.94 -8.08
C PRO A 115 7.57 -9.29 -8.60
N GLN A 116 8.68 -9.54 -7.92
CA GLN A 116 10.00 -9.02 -8.28
C GLN A 116 10.89 -10.16 -8.78
N PHE A 117 11.63 -9.94 -9.88
CA PHE A 117 12.55 -10.93 -10.43
C PHE A 117 13.76 -11.20 -9.50
N LYS A 118 14.13 -10.22 -8.69
CA LYS A 118 15.24 -10.32 -7.74
C LYS A 118 14.69 -10.43 -6.32
N SER A 119 14.93 -11.58 -5.69
CA SER A 119 14.63 -11.77 -4.28
C SER A 119 15.62 -10.99 -3.42
N HIS A 120 15.11 -10.42 -2.33
CA HIS A 120 15.91 -9.73 -1.32
C HIS A 120 15.46 -10.22 0.05
N ASN A 121 16.40 -10.38 0.99
CA ASN A 121 16.07 -10.70 2.36
C ASN A 121 15.41 -9.47 3.02
N THR A 122 14.11 -9.57 3.28
CA THR A 122 13.32 -8.45 3.81
C THR A 122 13.80 -8.00 5.20
N HIS A 123 14.22 -8.95 6.05
CA HIS A 123 14.75 -8.64 7.38
C HIS A 123 16.04 -7.82 7.30
N GLU A 124 16.98 -8.21 6.45
CA GLU A 124 18.23 -7.45 6.24
C GLU A 124 17.97 -6.05 5.67
N VAL A 125 17.00 -5.93 4.75
CA VAL A 125 16.61 -4.64 4.17
C VAL A 125 16.05 -3.71 5.25
N LEU A 126 15.16 -4.21 6.10
CA LEU A 126 14.58 -3.42 7.21
C LEU A 126 15.62 -3.07 8.26
N THR A 127 16.49 -4.01 8.63
CA THR A 127 17.58 -3.75 9.59
C THR A 127 18.44 -2.57 9.14
N LYS A 128 18.79 -2.52 7.85
CA LYS A 128 19.55 -1.39 7.27
C LYS A 128 18.70 -0.12 7.17
N LEU A 129 17.42 -0.24 6.82
CA LEU A 129 16.51 0.91 6.72
C LEU A 129 16.33 1.60 8.07
N PHE A 130 16.17 0.84 9.16
CA PHE A 130 15.98 1.37 10.51
C PHE A 130 17.27 1.90 11.16
N GLN A 131 18.40 1.88 10.44
CA GLN A 131 19.58 2.69 10.77
C GLN A 131 19.49 4.11 10.19
N ILE A 132 18.58 4.34 9.24
CA ILE A 132 18.38 5.62 8.53
C ILE A 132 17.14 6.36 9.05
N VAL A 133 16.12 5.62 9.50
CA VAL A 133 14.84 6.14 10.02
C VAL A 133 14.52 5.50 11.38
N PRO A 134 13.66 6.09 12.24
CA PRO A 134 13.50 5.66 13.63
C PRO A 134 13.16 4.19 13.83
N GLY A 135 12.20 3.66 13.05
CA GLY A 135 11.74 2.28 13.18
C GLY A 135 10.96 1.99 14.47
N GLU A 136 10.29 3.00 15.02
CA GLU A 136 9.50 2.94 16.26
C GLU A 136 8.05 3.36 15.97
N ASP A 137 7.10 2.97 16.84
CA ASP A 137 5.69 3.34 16.73
C ASP A 137 5.43 4.68 17.47
N PRO A 138 5.19 5.80 16.75
CA PRO A 138 4.96 7.10 17.38
C PRO A 138 3.57 7.23 18.03
N TYR A 139 2.71 6.21 17.93
CA TYR A 139 1.34 6.24 18.44
C TYR A 139 1.14 5.40 19.71
N HIS A 140 2.20 4.75 20.22
CA HIS A 140 2.12 3.86 21.39
C HIS A 140 1.75 4.61 22.68
N SER A 141 2.18 5.87 22.84
CA SER A 141 1.78 6.72 23.96
C SER A 141 0.56 7.56 23.58
N ARG A 142 -0.63 7.10 23.99
CA ARG A 142 -1.84 7.93 23.98
C ARG A 142 -2.06 8.53 25.35
N ASP A 143 -2.27 9.83 25.41
CA ASP A 143 -2.86 10.46 26.58
C ASP A 143 -4.35 10.08 26.63
N PRO A 144 -4.81 9.30 27.62
CA PRO A 144 -6.22 8.92 27.72
C PRO A 144 -7.15 10.12 27.96
N HIS A 145 -6.62 11.30 28.28
CA HIS A 145 -7.39 12.53 28.48
C HIS A 145 -7.52 13.38 27.20
N GLN A 146 -6.84 13.04 26.11
CA GLN A 146 -6.91 13.78 24.86
C GLN A 146 -7.72 13.00 23.82
N CYS A 147 -8.68 13.67 23.18
CA CYS A 147 -9.40 13.15 22.02
C CYS A 147 -8.61 13.50 20.75
N ARG A 148 -8.04 12.50 20.06
CA ARG A 148 -7.32 12.72 18.80
C ARG A 148 -8.30 12.63 17.62
N ARG A 149 -8.58 13.77 17.01
CA ARG A 149 -9.46 13.92 15.83
C ARG A 149 -8.64 13.96 14.56
N CYS A 150 -9.02 13.17 13.58
CA CYS A 150 -8.28 13.01 12.33
C CYS A 150 -9.15 13.33 11.12
N ALA A 151 -8.56 13.97 10.11
CA ALA A 151 -9.17 14.12 8.79
C ALA A 151 -8.39 13.31 7.77
N VAL A 152 -9.06 12.39 7.06
CA VAL A 152 -8.50 11.67 5.92
C VAL A 152 -8.96 12.33 4.63
N VAL A 153 -8.03 12.97 3.92
CA VAL A 153 -8.36 13.72 2.70
C VAL A 153 -7.93 12.91 1.48
N GLY A 154 -8.92 12.37 0.77
CA GLY A 154 -8.74 11.71 -0.52
C GLY A 154 -8.52 12.69 -1.66
N ASN A 155 -8.51 12.18 -2.90
CA ASN A 155 -8.15 12.94 -4.10
C ASN A 155 -9.32 13.08 -5.09
N SER A 156 -10.56 12.92 -4.62
CA SER A 156 -11.76 12.99 -5.46
C SER A 156 -12.04 14.42 -5.91
N GLY A 157 -12.56 14.56 -7.13
CA GLY A 157 -12.98 15.84 -7.68
C GLY A 157 -14.19 16.46 -6.97
N ASN A 158 -14.92 15.69 -6.17
CA ASN A 158 -16.05 16.19 -5.38
C ASN A 158 -15.65 17.23 -4.31
N LEU A 159 -14.36 17.33 -3.98
CA LEU A 159 -13.85 18.33 -3.05
C LEU A 159 -13.84 19.75 -3.67
N ARG A 160 -13.87 19.88 -4.99
CA ARG A 160 -13.83 21.20 -5.66
C ARG A 160 -15.08 22.01 -5.35
N GLY A 161 -14.90 23.22 -4.82
CA GLY A 161 -15.98 24.11 -4.39
C GLY A 161 -16.73 23.64 -3.15
N SER A 162 -16.19 22.68 -2.40
CA SER A 162 -16.83 22.14 -1.19
C SER A 162 -16.73 23.07 0.01
N GLY A 163 -15.70 23.91 0.08
CA GLY A 163 -15.48 24.79 1.23
C GLY A 163 -15.08 24.07 2.52
N TYR A 164 -14.70 22.78 2.48
CA TYR A 164 -14.34 21.99 3.68
C TYR A 164 -13.00 22.38 4.29
N GLY A 165 -12.22 23.26 3.67
CA GLY A 165 -10.85 23.58 4.08
C GLY A 165 -10.70 23.95 5.55
N PRO A 166 -11.49 24.90 6.10
CA PRO A 166 -11.44 25.26 7.52
C PRO A 166 -11.78 24.11 8.47
N GLU A 167 -12.73 23.25 8.10
CA GLU A 167 -13.12 22.08 8.91
C GLU A 167 -12.01 21.03 8.92
N ILE A 168 -11.44 20.71 7.76
CA ILE A 168 -10.28 19.81 7.62
C ILE A 168 -9.12 20.33 8.47
N ASP A 169 -8.78 21.61 8.34
CA ASP A 169 -7.69 22.24 9.09
C ASP A 169 -7.98 22.36 10.60
N GLY A 170 -9.19 22.04 11.07
CA GLY A 170 -9.54 21.97 12.49
C GLY A 170 -9.15 20.68 13.21
N HIS A 171 -8.65 19.67 12.50
CA HIS A 171 -8.29 18.36 13.07
C HIS A 171 -6.85 18.33 13.62
N ASP A 172 -6.58 17.40 14.54
CA ASP A 172 -5.26 17.19 15.13
C ASP A 172 -4.31 16.60 14.09
N PHE A 173 -4.73 15.50 13.46
CA PHE A 173 -4.03 14.89 12.33
C PHE A 173 -4.81 15.06 11.03
N ILE A 174 -4.10 15.54 10.01
CA ILE A 174 -4.60 15.63 8.65
C ILE A 174 -3.74 14.72 7.79
N MET A 175 -4.36 13.66 7.27
CA MET A 175 -3.74 12.58 6.53
C MET A 175 -4.06 12.72 5.04
N ARG A 176 -3.03 12.89 4.22
CA ARG A 176 -3.15 13.02 2.77
C ARG A 176 -2.39 11.90 2.06
N MET A 177 -2.64 11.72 0.77
CA MET A 177 -2.04 10.65 0.01
C MET A 177 -1.68 11.04 -1.42
N ASN A 178 -0.72 10.31 -1.99
CA ASN A 178 -0.30 10.42 -3.37
C ASN A 178 0.18 11.86 -3.72
N GLN A 179 -0.14 12.37 -4.92
CA GLN A 179 0.33 13.66 -5.42
C GLN A 179 -0.69 14.80 -5.32
N ALA A 180 -1.78 14.66 -4.56
CA ALA A 180 -2.79 15.72 -4.48
C ALA A 180 -2.18 17.06 -3.99
N PRO A 181 -2.44 18.16 -4.71
CA PRO A 181 -2.00 19.49 -4.31
C PRO A 181 -2.93 20.08 -3.25
N THR A 182 -2.39 20.91 -2.37
CA THR A 182 -3.15 21.80 -1.49
C THR A 182 -3.11 23.24 -1.98
N VAL A 183 -1.97 23.66 -2.55
CA VAL A 183 -1.77 25.01 -3.08
C VAL A 183 -2.78 25.33 -4.18
N GLY A 184 -3.55 26.39 -3.98
CA GLY A 184 -4.63 26.82 -4.89
C GLY A 184 -5.98 26.14 -4.65
N PHE A 185 -6.06 25.23 -3.67
CA PHE A 185 -7.28 24.49 -3.30
C PHE A 185 -7.56 24.57 -1.80
N GLU A 186 -6.88 25.44 -1.04
CA GLU A 186 -6.91 25.46 0.41
C GLU A 186 -8.31 25.70 0.98
N GLY A 187 -9.14 26.51 0.31
CA GLY A 187 -10.53 26.73 0.71
C GLY A 187 -11.38 25.45 0.69
N ASP A 188 -11.02 24.48 -0.16
CA ASP A 188 -11.73 23.22 -0.33
C ASP A 188 -11.10 22.08 0.47
N VAL A 189 -9.77 21.98 0.45
CA VAL A 189 -9.06 20.80 0.97
C VAL A 189 -8.21 21.10 2.20
N GLY A 190 -8.14 22.34 2.65
CA GLY A 190 -7.31 22.79 3.76
C GLY A 190 -5.85 23.02 3.35
N SER A 191 -5.13 23.75 4.19
CA SER A 191 -3.73 24.12 4.01
C SER A 191 -2.76 23.24 4.80
N ARG A 192 -3.24 22.61 5.88
CA ARG A 192 -2.40 21.82 6.79
C ARG A 192 -2.28 20.37 6.32
N THR A 193 -1.14 19.77 6.63
CA THR A 193 -0.89 18.34 6.46
C THR A 193 -0.01 17.89 7.62
N THR A 194 -0.34 16.75 8.23
CA THR A 194 0.47 16.18 9.33
C THR A 194 1.13 14.88 8.92
N HIS A 195 0.41 14.07 8.14
CA HIS A 195 0.87 12.79 7.63
C HIS A 195 0.60 12.73 6.13
N HIS A 196 1.58 12.28 5.36
CA HIS A 196 1.41 12.10 3.92
C HIS A 196 1.86 10.70 3.51
N PHE A 197 0.92 9.93 2.96
CA PHE A 197 1.12 8.56 2.54
C PHE A 197 1.54 8.51 1.08
N MET A 198 2.70 7.91 0.80
CA MET A 198 3.21 7.77 -0.57
C MET A 198 3.91 6.44 -0.77
N TYR A 199 4.11 6.11 -2.04
CA TYR A 199 4.96 5.03 -2.52
C TYR A 199 5.88 5.61 -3.62
N PRO A 200 6.96 4.92 -4.03
CA PRO A 200 8.00 5.52 -4.87
C PRO A 200 7.48 6.22 -6.12
N GLU A 201 6.53 5.59 -6.81
CA GLU A 201 5.96 6.07 -8.07
C GLU A 201 4.98 7.24 -7.92
N SER A 202 4.57 7.56 -6.68
CA SER A 202 3.69 8.69 -6.37
C SER A 202 4.33 9.68 -5.38
N ALA A 203 5.64 9.61 -5.17
CA ALA A 203 6.33 10.41 -4.17
C ALA A 203 6.51 11.88 -4.60
N LYS A 204 6.38 12.79 -3.62
CA LYS A 204 6.74 14.21 -3.72
C LYS A 204 7.55 14.64 -2.50
N ASN A 205 8.28 15.73 -2.60
CA ASN A 205 8.95 16.31 -1.44
C ASN A 205 7.89 16.81 -0.45
N LEU A 206 8.18 16.71 0.85
CA LEU A 206 7.29 17.18 1.89
C LEU A 206 8.00 18.23 2.76
N PRO A 207 7.26 19.18 3.33
CA PRO A 207 7.78 20.06 4.38
C PRO A 207 8.29 19.25 5.59
N ALA A 208 9.30 19.77 6.30
CA ALA A 208 9.92 19.08 7.44
C ALA A 208 8.97 18.82 8.63
N ASN A 209 7.85 19.54 8.72
CA ASN A 209 6.85 19.31 9.75
C ASN A 209 5.86 18.18 9.41
N VAL A 210 5.93 17.58 8.22
CA VAL A 210 5.03 16.52 7.77
C VAL A 210 5.68 15.14 7.94
N SER A 211 4.99 14.24 8.62
CA SER A 211 5.37 12.83 8.71
C SER A 211 5.16 12.14 7.36
N PHE A 212 6.22 11.51 6.86
CA PHE A 212 6.14 10.70 5.65
C PHE A 212 5.82 9.25 6.03
N VAL A 213 4.69 8.72 5.56
CA VAL A 213 4.37 7.30 5.72
C VAL A 213 4.56 6.57 4.38
N LEU A 214 5.61 5.76 4.28
CA LEU A 214 5.85 4.92 3.11
C LEU A 214 4.84 3.76 3.11
N VAL A 215 4.13 3.57 2.00
CA VAL A 215 3.30 2.38 1.76
C VAL A 215 4.06 1.42 0.83
N PRO A 216 4.69 0.35 1.35
CA PRO A 216 5.50 -0.54 0.52
C PRO A 216 4.65 -1.66 -0.08
N PHE A 217 4.59 -1.74 -1.40
CA PHE A 217 3.92 -2.80 -2.16
C PHE A 217 4.88 -3.92 -2.60
N LYS A 218 6.18 -3.69 -2.46
CA LYS A 218 7.28 -4.60 -2.81
C LYS A 218 8.54 -4.25 -2.03
N THR A 219 9.46 -5.21 -1.88
CA THR A 219 10.75 -4.97 -1.20
C THR A 219 11.59 -3.86 -1.85
N LEU A 220 11.42 -3.65 -3.16
CA LEU A 220 12.09 -2.57 -3.87
C LEU A 220 11.68 -1.18 -3.36
N ASP A 221 10.48 -1.01 -2.78
CA ASP A 221 10.04 0.26 -2.23
C ASP A 221 10.81 0.62 -0.94
N LEU A 222 11.14 -0.40 -0.13
CA LEU A 222 11.99 -0.24 1.07
C LEU A 222 13.43 0.11 0.69
N LEU A 223 13.97 -0.56 -0.34
CA LEU A 223 15.28 -0.25 -0.88
C LEU A 223 15.31 1.16 -1.47
N TRP A 224 14.25 1.56 -2.18
CA TRP A 224 14.11 2.90 -2.74
C TRP A 224 14.17 3.96 -1.65
N ILE A 225 13.43 3.82 -0.55
CA ILE A 225 13.47 4.87 0.48
C ILE A 225 14.85 4.95 1.16
N ALA A 226 15.50 3.81 1.42
CA ALA A 226 16.87 3.79 1.93
C ALA A 226 17.83 4.52 0.98
N SER A 227 17.72 4.26 -0.33
CA SER A 227 18.50 4.95 -1.35
C SER A 227 18.15 6.44 -1.47
N ALA A 228 16.87 6.79 -1.47
CA ALA A 228 16.39 8.15 -1.67
C ALA A 228 16.74 9.11 -0.52
N LEU A 229 16.96 8.57 0.67
CA LEU A 229 17.44 9.30 1.86
C LEU A 229 18.97 9.28 2.00
N SER A 230 19.70 8.59 1.11
CA SER A 230 21.16 8.45 1.16
C SER A 230 21.81 8.61 -0.21
N THR A 231 21.94 7.54 -1.00
CA THR A 231 22.80 7.44 -2.19
C THR A 231 22.16 7.91 -3.49
N GLY A 232 20.83 7.90 -3.58
CA GLY A 232 20.06 8.21 -4.79
C GLY A 232 20.37 7.35 -6.02
N GLN A 233 20.76 6.09 -5.79
CA GLN A 233 21.05 5.11 -6.84
C GLN A 233 19.79 4.56 -7.51
N ILE A 234 18.69 4.41 -6.77
CA ILE A 234 17.44 3.87 -7.33
C ILE A 234 16.65 5.01 -8.00
N ARG A 235 16.59 4.96 -9.33
CA ARG A 235 15.94 5.96 -10.19
C ARG A 235 14.71 5.44 -10.93
N PHE A 236 14.51 4.12 -10.90
CA PHE A 236 13.47 3.45 -11.67
C PHE A 236 12.98 2.21 -10.94
N THR A 237 11.67 1.99 -10.95
CA THR A 237 11.01 0.74 -10.53
C THR A 237 10.39 0.06 -11.77
N TYR A 238 9.07 0.14 -11.95
CA TYR A 238 8.42 -0.02 -13.25
C TYR A 238 8.19 1.33 -13.95
N ALA A 239 8.38 2.43 -13.22
CA ALA A 239 8.31 3.81 -13.71
C ALA A 239 9.50 4.62 -13.12
N PRO A 240 9.82 5.79 -13.68
CA PRO A 240 10.80 6.69 -13.08
C PRO A 240 10.37 7.11 -11.67
N VAL A 241 11.30 7.09 -10.73
CA VAL A 241 11.09 7.50 -9.33
C VAL A 241 12.11 8.54 -8.91
N LYS A 242 11.83 9.28 -7.82
CA LYS A 242 12.75 10.33 -7.35
C LYS A 242 14.06 9.69 -6.85
N PRO A 243 15.23 10.09 -7.37
CA PRO A 243 16.51 9.64 -6.82
C PRO A 243 16.75 10.15 -5.41
N PHE A 244 16.34 11.39 -5.11
CA PHE A 244 16.47 11.98 -3.78
C PHE A 244 15.12 12.51 -3.33
N LEU A 245 14.74 12.16 -2.11
CA LEU A 245 13.48 12.58 -1.50
C LEU A 245 13.78 13.56 -0.37
N ARG A 246 13.22 14.77 -0.43
CA ARG A 246 13.32 15.75 0.65
C ARG A 246 12.15 15.58 1.61
N VAL A 247 12.42 14.95 2.74
CA VAL A 247 11.53 14.73 3.89
C VAL A 247 12.38 14.77 5.16
N ASP A 248 11.74 14.94 6.32
CA ASP A 248 12.41 14.78 7.61
C ASP A 248 12.59 13.29 7.94
N LYS A 249 13.85 12.83 8.06
CA LYS A 249 14.20 11.41 8.29
C LYS A 249 13.64 10.90 9.61
N GLU A 250 13.58 11.76 10.63
CA GLU A 250 13.08 11.43 11.97
C GLU A 250 11.56 11.30 12.01
N LYS A 251 10.87 11.62 10.90
CA LYS A 251 9.42 11.50 10.76
C LYS A 251 9.01 10.56 9.64
N VAL A 252 9.94 9.70 9.19
CA VAL A 252 9.62 8.64 8.23
C VAL A 252 9.10 7.41 8.98
N GLN A 253 7.91 6.97 8.59
CA GLN A 253 7.25 5.76 9.08
C GLN A 253 7.08 4.79 7.93
N ILE A 254 7.08 3.49 8.23
CA ILE A 254 6.87 2.43 7.25
C ILE A 254 5.54 1.77 7.53
N TYR A 255 4.65 1.69 6.54
CA TYR A 255 3.36 1.03 6.69
C TYR A 255 3.55 -0.49 6.80
N ASN A 256 2.90 -1.13 7.78
CA ASN A 256 3.07 -2.55 8.07
C ASN A 256 2.35 -3.47 7.05
N PRO A 257 3.06 -4.37 6.35
CA PRO A 257 2.42 -5.36 5.47
C PRO A 257 1.44 -6.31 6.17
N ALA A 258 1.64 -6.60 7.46
CA ALA A 258 0.66 -7.38 8.24
C ALA A 258 -0.67 -6.62 8.38
N PHE A 259 -0.61 -5.32 8.64
CA PHE A 259 -1.80 -4.46 8.70
C PHE A 259 -2.46 -4.31 7.32
N PHE A 260 -1.65 -4.25 6.26
CA PHE A 260 -2.15 -4.28 4.88
C PHE A 260 -2.96 -5.55 4.60
N LYS A 261 -2.42 -6.73 4.93
CA LYS A 261 -3.13 -8.00 4.74
C LYS A 261 -4.37 -8.09 5.63
N TYR A 262 -4.31 -7.62 6.87
CA TYR A 262 -5.46 -7.51 7.77
C TYR A 262 -6.61 -6.72 7.13
N ILE A 263 -6.33 -5.56 6.52
CA ILE A 263 -7.34 -4.79 5.79
C ILE A 263 -7.91 -5.60 4.63
N HIS A 264 -7.05 -6.23 3.85
CA HIS A 264 -7.47 -7.02 2.71
C HIS A 264 -8.42 -8.17 3.11
N ASP A 265 -8.07 -8.88 4.18
CA ASP A 265 -8.77 -10.09 4.61
C ASP A 265 -10.05 -9.77 5.40
N ARG A 266 -10.03 -8.78 6.30
CA ARG A 266 -11.14 -8.49 7.21
C ARG A 266 -12.10 -7.43 6.68
N TRP A 267 -11.59 -6.44 5.94
CA TRP A 267 -12.37 -5.26 5.55
C TRP A 267 -12.79 -5.29 4.09
N THR A 268 -11.90 -5.72 3.19
CA THR A 268 -12.26 -5.91 1.78
C THR A 268 -12.70 -7.33 1.44
N GLU A 269 -12.57 -8.27 2.37
CA GLU A 269 -12.96 -9.68 2.17
C GLU A 269 -12.39 -10.26 0.86
N HIS A 270 -11.11 -9.95 0.60
CA HIS A 270 -10.37 -10.34 -0.60
C HIS A 270 -10.91 -9.79 -1.94
N HIS A 271 -11.72 -8.74 -1.94
CA HIS A 271 -12.16 -8.09 -3.17
C HIS A 271 -11.04 -7.25 -3.79
N GLY A 272 -10.80 -7.48 -5.09
CA GLY A 272 -9.71 -6.86 -5.83
C GLY A 272 -8.37 -7.56 -5.61
N ARG A 273 -7.29 -7.00 -6.16
CA ARG A 273 -5.94 -7.57 -6.00
C ARG A 273 -5.31 -7.23 -4.64
N TYR A 274 -5.53 -5.99 -4.18
CA TYR A 274 -5.15 -5.46 -2.88
C TYR A 274 -5.84 -4.10 -2.65
N PRO A 275 -6.01 -3.66 -1.38
CA PRO A 275 -6.60 -2.37 -1.03
C PRO A 275 -5.92 -1.17 -1.69
N SER A 276 -6.72 -0.15 -2.04
CA SER A 276 -6.22 1.13 -2.55
C SER A 276 -5.53 1.94 -1.44
N THR A 277 -4.67 2.89 -1.81
CA THR A 277 -4.04 3.80 -0.83
C THR A 277 -5.08 4.51 0.03
N GLY A 278 -6.21 4.93 -0.54
CA GLY A 278 -7.29 5.57 0.22
C GLY A 278 -7.88 4.68 1.31
N MET A 279 -8.12 3.41 0.99
CA MET A 279 -8.57 2.41 1.96
C MET A 279 -7.53 2.22 3.08
N LEU A 280 -6.24 2.14 2.72
CA LEU A 280 -5.16 1.97 3.68
C LEU A 280 -5.06 3.16 4.65
N VAL A 281 -5.10 4.39 4.15
CA VAL A 281 -5.04 5.59 5.01
C VAL A 281 -6.27 5.68 5.92
N LEU A 282 -7.46 5.34 5.42
CA LEU A 282 -8.66 5.33 6.24
C LEU A 282 -8.53 4.36 7.43
N PHE A 283 -8.12 3.12 7.18
CA PHE A 283 -7.94 2.15 8.27
C PHE A 283 -6.78 2.48 9.19
N PHE A 284 -5.71 3.07 8.66
CA PHE A 284 -4.64 3.61 9.48
C PHE A 284 -5.19 4.64 10.46
N ALA A 285 -5.98 5.62 9.98
CA ALA A 285 -6.61 6.62 10.83
C ALA A 285 -7.51 5.98 11.89
N LEU A 286 -8.36 5.02 11.51
CA LEU A 286 -9.24 4.30 12.45
C LEU A 286 -8.48 3.59 13.58
N HIS A 287 -7.21 3.20 13.36
CA HIS A 287 -6.41 2.52 14.38
C HIS A 287 -5.52 3.47 15.17
N VAL A 288 -5.23 4.68 14.70
CA VAL A 288 -4.35 5.64 15.39
C VAL A 288 -5.09 6.84 16.00
N CYS A 289 -6.35 7.05 15.62
CA CYS A 289 -7.21 8.17 16.01
C CYS A 289 -8.39 7.68 16.85
N ASP A 290 -9.05 8.62 17.53
CA ASP A 290 -10.26 8.35 18.31
C ASP A 290 -11.52 8.78 17.54
N GLU A 291 -11.39 9.81 16.69
CA GLU A 291 -12.41 10.28 15.75
C GLU A 291 -11.77 10.48 14.36
N VAL A 292 -12.45 10.03 13.29
CA VAL A 292 -11.99 10.11 11.89
C VAL A 292 -13.11 10.65 11.01
#